data_AF-A0A8H5C559-F1
#
_entry.id   AF-A0A8H5C559-F1
#
_cell.length_a   1.000
_cell.length_b   1.000
_cell.length_c   1.000
_cell.angle_alpha   90.00
_cell.angle_beta   90.00
_cell.angle_gamma   90.00
#
_symmetry.space_group_name_H-M   'P 1'
#
loop_
_entity.id
_entity.type
_entity.pdbx_description
1 polymer ?
#
loop_
_entity_poly.entity_id
_entity_poly.type
_entity_poly.pdbx_seq_one_letter_code
_entity_poly.pdbx_strand_id
1 'polypeptide(L)'
;MSAITRNRQIPSITLKTELIGKFTGRKIDANALIDSGAEGIIINGQFTQKHQLTLLPIKNPFPVRNVDGSENTMGWVREYTIQKLRIYSRDGVAYHEEEAEFYVMDIGDHDIILGTDWLEEHNPDIDWSDSRVDMTRCPETCITAKPPVLHLKTKPLKSTVADPRTHHKDYQGDVVKFLSDPSTEVRKKRRSLLKTTTEEIRSQNDGNRI
;
A
#
# COMPACT_ATOMS: atom_id res chain seq x y z
N MET A 1 -2.54 33.48 -15.36
CA MET A 1 -3.84 32.93 -14.93
C MET A 1 -3.56 31.62 -14.22
N SER A 2 -3.82 31.52 -12.92
CA SER A 2 -3.71 30.24 -12.21
C SER A 2 -5.00 29.47 -12.46
N ALA A 3 -4.90 28.31 -13.11
CA ALA A 3 -6.03 27.41 -13.26
C ALA A 3 -6.28 26.76 -11.89
N ILE A 4 -7.29 27.24 -11.17
CA ILE A 4 -7.81 26.54 -10.01
C ILE A 4 -8.57 25.32 -10.55
N THR A 5 -7.90 24.17 -10.61
CA THR A 5 -8.57 22.89 -10.81
C THR A 5 -9.51 22.71 -9.61
N ARG A 6 -10.82 22.83 -9.84
CA ARG A 6 -11.81 22.49 -8.80
C ARG A 6 -11.54 21.04 -8.41
N ASN A 7 -11.10 20.82 -7.18
CA ASN A 7 -11.03 19.50 -6.55
C ASN A 7 -12.48 19.00 -6.38
N ARG A 8 -13.11 18.55 -7.47
CA ARG A 8 -14.23 17.60 -7.38
C ARG A 8 -13.66 16.49 -6.52
N GLN A 9 -14.24 16.23 -5.35
CA GLN A 9 -13.84 15.10 -4.51
C GLN A 9 -13.73 13.85 -5.39
N ILE A 10 -12.53 13.54 -5.84
CA ILE A 10 -12.28 12.36 -6.63
C ILE A 10 -12.54 11.22 -5.65
N PRO A 11 -13.34 10.20 -6.01
CA PRO A 11 -13.58 9.10 -5.11
C PRO A 11 -12.25 8.41 -4.80
N SER A 12 -11.74 8.64 -3.60
CA SER A 12 -10.58 7.91 -3.07
C SER A 12 -11.08 6.56 -2.57
N ILE A 13 -10.45 5.47 -2.99
CA ILE A 13 -10.74 4.14 -2.45
C ILE A 13 -9.82 3.89 -1.26
N THR A 14 -10.43 3.68 -0.09
CA THR A 14 -9.70 3.34 1.13
C THR A 14 -10.15 1.96 1.60
N LEU A 15 -9.21 1.01 1.67
CA LEU A 15 -9.43 -0.32 2.19
C LEU A 15 -9.40 -0.33 3.73
N LYS A 16 -10.25 -1.15 4.33
CA LYS A 16 -10.16 -1.51 5.75
C LYS A 16 -9.20 -2.68 5.89
N THR A 17 -8.16 -2.50 6.69
CA THR A 17 -7.09 -3.49 6.84
C THR A 17 -6.83 -3.79 8.32
N GLU A 18 -6.25 -4.95 8.60
CA GLU A 18 -5.65 -5.29 9.89
C GLU A 18 -4.13 -5.43 9.70
N LEU A 19 -3.35 -4.73 10.53
CA LEU A 19 -1.94 -5.05 10.74
C LEU A 19 -1.81 -6.07 11.87
N ILE A 20 -1.09 -7.16 11.63
CA ILE A 20 -0.86 -8.22 12.61
C ILE A 20 0.63 -8.29 12.92
N GLY A 21 0.98 -7.97 14.18
CA GLY A 21 2.36 -7.97 14.65
C GLY A 21 3.00 -9.35 14.53
N LYS A 22 4.10 -9.45 13.78
CA LYS A 22 4.78 -10.73 13.46
C LYS A 22 5.11 -11.57 14.71
N PHE A 23 5.56 -10.92 15.78
CA PHE A 23 5.95 -11.59 17.02
C PHE A 23 4.85 -11.62 18.08
N THR A 24 4.03 -10.58 18.14
CA THR A 24 3.05 -10.40 19.21
C THR A 24 1.68 -10.98 18.87
N GLY A 25 1.38 -11.20 17.58
CA GLY A 25 0.04 -11.51 17.08
C GLY A 25 -0.98 -10.38 17.29
N ARG A 26 -0.54 -9.22 17.80
CA ARG A 26 -1.42 -8.09 18.09
C ARG A 26 -2.01 -7.58 16.79
N LYS A 27 -3.34 -7.46 16.76
CA LYS A 27 -4.07 -6.90 15.63
C LYS A 27 -4.37 -5.42 15.84
N ILE A 28 -4.19 -4.64 14.78
CA ILE A 28 -4.44 -3.21 14.76
C ILE A 28 -5.21 -2.88 13.49
N ASP A 29 -6.41 -2.32 13.65
CA ASP A 29 -7.19 -1.82 12.51
C ASP A 29 -6.50 -0.60 11.90
N ALA A 30 -6.44 -0.56 10.56
CA ALA A 30 -5.92 0.55 9.79
C ALA A 30 -6.78 0.83 8.56
N ASN A 31 -6.65 2.04 8.01
CA ASN A 31 -7.24 2.43 6.74
C ASN A 31 -6.13 2.64 5.71
N ALA A 32 -6.16 1.86 4.63
CA ALA A 32 -5.15 1.92 3.58
C ALA A 32 -5.71 2.60 2.33
N LEU A 33 -5.17 3.76 1.98
CA LEU A 33 -5.52 4.48 0.76
C LEU A 33 -4.85 3.79 -0.44
N ILE A 34 -5.63 3.51 -1.48
CA ILE A 34 -5.07 3.12 -2.78
C ILE A 34 -4.65 4.38 -3.52
N ASP A 35 -3.35 4.50 -3.83
CA ASP A 35 -2.82 5.68 -4.52
C ASP A 35 -1.77 5.30 -5.57
N SER A 36 -2.19 5.26 -6.84
CA SER A 36 -1.28 5.00 -7.96
C SER A 36 -0.27 6.12 -8.22
N GLY A 37 -0.41 7.27 -7.56
CA GLY A 37 0.57 8.35 -7.62
C GLY A 37 1.72 8.19 -6.62
N ALA A 38 1.54 7.39 -5.58
CA ALA A 38 2.53 7.19 -4.53
C ALA A 38 3.45 6.00 -4.84
N GLU A 39 4.73 6.12 -4.53
CA GLU A 39 5.71 5.03 -4.65
C GLU A 39 5.80 4.23 -3.35
N GLY A 40 5.95 2.90 -3.43
CA GLY A 40 6.11 2.04 -2.26
C GLY A 40 4.84 1.71 -1.47
N ILE A 41 5.03 1.07 -0.33
CA ILE A 41 4.01 0.82 0.69
C ILE A 41 4.38 1.67 1.91
N ILE A 42 3.51 2.59 2.32
CA ILE A 42 3.85 3.64 3.28
C ILE A 42 2.94 3.53 4.49
N ILE A 43 3.49 3.75 5.68
CA ILE A 43 2.74 3.84 6.95
C ILE A 43 3.03 5.17 7.64
N ASN A 44 2.00 5.75 8.25
CA ASN A 44 2.12 7.04 8.93
C ASN A 44 2.93 6.94 10.22
N GLY A 45 3.93 7.81 10.39
CA GLY A 45 4.76 7.82 11.60
C GLY A 45 3.99 8.14 12.89
N GLN A 46 2.94 8.96 12.85
CA GLN A 46 2.07 9.17 14.01
C GLN A 46 1.29 7.90 14.34
N PHE A 47 0.84 7.17 13.32
CA PHE A 47 0.17 5.88 13.50
C PHE A 47 1.11 4.84 14.11
N THR A 48 2.35 4.74 13.62
CA THR A 48 3.34 3.81 14.16
C THR A 48 3.67 4.10 15.63
N GLN A 49 3.84 5.39 15.98
CA GLN A 49 4.07 5.84 17.35
C GLN A 49 2.89 5.53 18.27
N LYS A 50 1.66 5.91 17.85
CA LYS A 50 0.42 5.66 18.60
C LYS A 50 0.24 4.17 18.93
N HIS A 51 0.53 3.31 17.95
CA HIS A 51 0.35 1.87 18.11
C HIS A 51 1.58 1.13 18.63
N GLN A 52 2.70 1.84 18.84
CA GLN A 52 3.98 1.30 19.33
C GLN A 52 4.49 0.16 18.43
N LEU A 53 4.46 0.37 17.12
CA LEU A 53 5.00 -0.59 16.16
C LEU A 53 6.52 -0.66 16.28
N THR A 54 7.09 -1.85 16.12
CA THR A 54 8.54 -2.02 16.05
C THR A 54 9.07 -1.42 14.76
N LEU A 55 9.96 -0.44 14.88
CA LEU A 55 10.63 0.20 13.76
C LEU A 55 12.07 -0.32 13.62
N LEU A 56 12.51 -0.44 12.37
CA LEU A 56 13.85 -0.85 12.00
C LEU A 56 14.53 0.26 11.21
N PRO A 57 15.82 0.55 11.44
CA PRO A 57 16.53 1.58 10.70
C PRO A 57 16.83 1.14 9.27
N ILE A 58 16.68 2.06 8.32
CA ILE A 58 17.12 1.88 6.94
C ILE A 58 18.64 2.16 6.88
N LYS A 59 19.41 1.22 6.32
CA LYS A 59 20.86 1.34 6.20
C LYS A 59 21.30 2.60 5.46
N ASN A 60 20.61 2.93 4.37
CA ASN A 60 20.86 4.12 3.56
C ASN A 60 19.56 4.95 3.50
N PRO A 61 19.34 5.88 4.43
CA PRO A 61 18.20 6.78 4.38
C PRO A 61 18.13 7.54 3.05
N PHE A 62 16.93 7.82 2.57
CA PHE A 62 16.72 8.50 1.31
C PHE A 62 15.71 9.65 1.41
N PRO A 63 15.88 10.71 0.61
CA PRO A 63 14.96 11.84 0.63
C PRO A 63 13.69 11.51 -0.15
N VAL A 64 12.61 12.19 0.24
CA VAL A 64 11.28 12.02 -0.33
C VAL A 64 10.64 13.37 -0.58
N ARG A 65 9.89 13.46 -1.67
CA ARG A 65 9.13 14.66 -2.02
C ARG A 65 7.68 14.33 -2.24
N ASN A 66 6.84 15.30 -1.93
CA ASN A 66 5.47 15.27 -2.37
C ASN A 66 5.41 15.54 -3.88
N VAL A 67 4.35 15.12 -4.56
CA VAL A 67 4.18 15.29 -6.01
C VAL A 67 4.12 16.76 -6.44
N ASP A 68 3.66 17.64 -5.55
CA ASP A 68 3.70 19.10 -5.77
C ASP A 68 5.13 19.68 -5.73
N GLY A 69 6.13 18.85 -5.42
CA GLY A 69 7.53 19.20 -5.37
C GLY A 69 7.99 19.69 -3.99
N SER A 70 7.09 19.80 -3.01
CA SER A 70 7.44 20.16 -1.64
C SER A 70 8.23 19.04 -0.97
N GLU A 71 8.99 19.40 0.06
CA GLU A 71 9.59 18.42 0.96
C GLU A 71 8.48 17.79 1.81
N ASN A 72 8.54 16.46 1.99
CA ASN A 72 7.72 15.81 3.00
C ASN A 72 8.10 16.33 4.40
N THR A 73 7.18 16.42 5.35
CA THR A 73 7.48 16.95 6.70
C THR A 73 8.63 16.21 7.41
N MET A 74 8.80 14.91 7.16
CA MET A 74 9.93 14.13 7.71
C MET A 74 11.22 14.26 6.89
N GLY A 75 11.13 14.77 5.65
CA GLY A 75 12.20 15.03 4.68
C GLY A 75 12.87 13.78 4.11
N TRP A 76 13.20 12.81 4.97
CA TRP A 76 13.85 11.56 4.60
C TRP A 76 13.20 10.37 5.28
N VAL A 77 13.15 9.26 4.55
CA VAL A 77 12.78 7.96 5.11
C VAL A 77 14.01 7.38 5.80
N ARG A 78 13.86 7.12 7.10
CA ARG A 78 14.93 6.58 7.96
C ARG A 78 14.59 5.24 8.55
N GLU A 79 13.31 4.91 8.60
CA GLU A 79 12.79 3.76 9.32
C GLU A 79 11.73 3.06 8.48
N TYR A 80 11.61 1.77 8.72
CA TYR A 80 10.57 0.93 8.15
C TYR A 80 10.01 0.00 9.23
N THR A 81 8.88 -0.64 8.96
CA THR A 81 8.34 -1.70 9.80
C THR A 81 7.86 -2.86 8.93
N ILE A 82 7.98 -4.09 9.44
CA ILE A 82 7.46 -5.28 8.78
C ILE A 82 6.23 -5.74 9.55
N GLN A 83 5.08 -5.78 8.87
CA GLN A 83 3.81 -6.20 9.45
C GLN A 83 3.12 -7.18 8.51
N LYS A 84 2.32 -8.09 9.08
CA LYS A 84 1.36 -8.81 8.25
C LYS A 84 0.19 -7.89 7.95
N LEU A 85 -0.07 -7.65 6.66
CA LEU A 85 -1.22 -6.88 6.19
C LEU A 85 -2.33 -7.86 5.83
N ARG A 86 -3.50 -7.72 6.45
CA ARG A 86 -4.68 -8.51 6.12
C ARG A 86 -5.82 -7.62 5.63
N ILE A 87 -6.46 -8.02 4.54
CA ILE A 87 -7.56 -7.29 3.91
C ILE A 87 -8.72 -8.25 3.67
N TYR A 88 -9.85 -8.00 4.33
CA TYR A 88 -11.03 -8.86 4.26
C TYR A 88 -11.95 -8.48 3.11
N SER A 89 -12.68 -9.46 2.56
CA SER A 89 -13.89 -9.22 1.80
C SER A 89 -14.96 -8.52 2.65
N ARG A 90 -15.92 -7.87 2.01
CA ARG A 90 -16.99 -7.11 2.66
C ARG A 90 -17.84 -7.96 3.61
N ASP A 91 -18.06 -9.23 3.27
CA ASP A 91 -18.78 -10.21 4.09
C ASP A 91 -17.92 -10.80 5.24
N GLY A 92 -16.61 -10.50 5.27
CA GLY A 92 -15.67 -10.99 6.27
C GLY A 92 -15.29 -12.47 6.11
N VAL A 93 -15.70 -13.11 5.01
CA VAL A 93 -15.56 -14.56 4.82
C VAL A 93 -14.25 -14.94 4.11
N ALA A 94 -13.81 -14.11 3.16
CA ALA A 94 -12.55 -14.26 2.45
C ALA A 94 -11.55 -13.18 2.89
N TYR A 95 -10.26 -13.44 2.72
CA TYR A 95 -9.23 -12.42 2.95
C TYR A 95 -7.97 -12.66 2.13
N HIS A 96 -7.29 -11.56 1.83
CA HIS A 96 -5.89 -11.50 1.41
C HIS A 96 -5.02 -11.23 2.65
N GLU A 97 -3.87 -11.89 2.75
CA GLU A 97 -2.82 -11.62 3.74
C GLU A 97 -1.43 -11.69 3.10
N GLU A 98 -0.55 -10.79 3.50
CA GLU A 98 0.86 -10.79 3.10
C GLU A 98 1.77 -10.26 4.22
N GLU A 99 3.07 -10.56 4.16
CA GLU A 99 4.07 -9.83 4.96
C GLU A 99 4.57 -8.65 4.13
N ALA A 100 4.28 -7.43 4.60
CA ALA A 100 4.62 -6.19 3.91
C ALA A 100 5.65 -5.37 4.69
N GLU A 101 6.61 -4.81 3.96
CA GLU A 101 7.54 -3.79 4.44
C GLU A 101 6.92 -2.41 4.21
N PHE A 102 6.73 -1.64 5.28
CA PHE A 102 6.16 -0.30 5.24
C PHE A 102 7.22 0.74 5.54
N TYR A 103 7.41 1.70 4.64
CA TYR A 103 8.23 2.88 4.90
C TYR A 103 7.51 3.86 5.83
N VAL A 104 8.21 4.34 6.86
CA VAL A 104 7.61 5.27 7.84
C VAL A 104 7.75 6.70 7.35
N MET A 105 6.61 7.38 7.17
CA MET A 105 6.54 8.73 6.60
C MET A 105 5.41 9.57 7.20
N ASP A 106 5.42 10.88 6.93
CA ASP A 106 4.25 11.73 7.17
C ASP A 106 3.37 11.68 5.91
N ILE A 107 2.13 11.21 6.08
CA ILE A 107 1.13 11.07 5.00
C ILE A 107 -0.20 11.69 5.43
N GLY A 108 -0.13 12.75 6.25
CA GLY A 108 -1.30 13.50 6.70
C GLY A 108 -2.25 12.65 7.57
N ASP A 109 -3.53 12.63 7.22
CA ASP A 109 -4.59 11.95 7.99
C ASP A 109 -4.75 10.46 7.61
N HIS A 110 -3.88 9.91 6.75
CA HIS A 110 -3.92 8.50 6.35
C HIS A 110 -3.12 7.61 7.29
N ASP A 111 -3.60 6.38 7.54
CA ASP A 111 -2.84 5.40 8.32
C ASP A 111 -1.79 4.72 7.43
N ILE A 112 -2.19 4.30 6.22
CA ILE A 112 -1.37 3.58 5.24
C ILE A 112 -1.66 4.11 3.82
N ILE A 113 -0.65 4.13 2.96
CA ILE A 113 -0.79 4.24 1.50
C ILE A 113 -0.29 2.96 0.85
N LEU A 114 -1.12 2.36 -0.01
CA LEU A 114 -0.75 1.29 -0.95
C LEU A 114 -0.45 1.94 -2.30
N GLY A 115 0.85 2.16 -2.53
CA GLY A 115 1.35 2.80 -3.74
C GLY A 115 1.54 1.86 -4.92
N THR A 116 2.27 2.33 -5.92
CA THR A 116 2.56 1.62 -7.16
C THR A 116 3.21 0.25 -6.94
N ASP A 117 4.05 0.10 -5.91
CA ASP A 117 4.68 -1.19 -5.58
C ASP A 117 3.65 -2.28 -5.27
N TRP A 118 2.70 -1.95 -4.42
CA TRP A 118 1.62 -2.87 -4.10
C TRP A 118 0.69 -3.10 -5.29
N LEU A 119 0.38 -2.04 -6.04
CA LEU A 119 -0.53 -2.08 -7.19
C LEU A 119 0.04 -2.86 -8.37
N GLU A 120 1.33 -2.73 -8.66
CA GLU A 120 2.00 -3.49 -9.71
C GLU A 120 2.15 -4.97 -9.34
N GLU A 121 2.44 -5.26 -8.06
CA GLU A 121 2.61 -6.63 -7.57
C GLU A 121 1.28 -7.41 -7.57
N HIS A 122 0.19 -6.77 -7.13
CA HIS A 122 -1.11 -7.43 -6.97
C HIS A 122 -2.06 -7.24 -8.15
N ASN A 123 -1.87 -6.17 -8.92
CA ASN A 123 -2.68 -5.78 -10.07
C ASN A 123 -4.18 -6.01 -9.83
N PRO A 124 -4.83 -5.40 -8.83
CA PRO A 124 -6.22 -5.68 -8.49
C PRO A 124 -7.19 -5.26 -9.59
N ASP A 125 -8.37 -5.88 -9.64
CA ASP A 125 -9.50 -5.37 -10.45
C ASP A 125 -10.20 -4.26 -9.65
N ILE A 126 -10.13 -3.03 -10.15
CA ILE A 126 -10.70 -1.86 -9.47
C ILE A 126 -11.86 -1.29 -10.29
N ASP A 127 -13.02 -1.18 -9.65
CA ASP A 127 -14.18 -0.44 -10.15
C ASP A 127 -14.29 0.88 -9.37
N TRP A 128 -13.86 1.96 -10.01
CA TRP A 128 -13.86 3.30 -9.39
C TRP A 128 -15.27 3.84 -9.16
N SER A 129 -16.23 3.52 -10.04
CA SER A 129 -17.64 3.91 -9.89
C SER A 129 -18.24 3.32 -8.62
N ASP A 130 -17.97 2.04 -8.37
CA ASP A 130 -18.56 1.30 -7.25
C ASP A 130 -17.66 1.26 -6.00
N SER A 131 -16.47 1.86 -6.08
CA SER A 131 -15.42 1.68 -5.06
C SER A 131 -15.19 0.20 -4.75
N ARG A 132 -15.16 -0.65 -5.79
CA ARG A 132 -14.91 -2.10 -5.69
C ARG A 132 -13.44 -2.38 -5.93
N VAL A 133 -12.88 -3.29 -5.14
CA VAL A 133 -11.53 -3.81 -5.33
C VAL A 133 -11.61 -5.32 -5.16
N ASP A 134 -11.10 -6.06 -6.15
CA ASP A 134 -11.05 -7.52 -6.15
C ASP A 134 -9.60 -7.99 -6.33
N MET A 135 -9.17 -8.94 -5.49
CA MET A 135 -7.83 -9.53 -5.54
C MET A 135 -7.87 -10.85 -6.34
N THR A 136 -7.73 -10.74 -7.65
CA THR A 136 -7.82 -11.87 -8.59
C THR A 136 -6.45 -12.34 -9.11
N ARG A 137 -5.40 -11.55 -8.87
CA ARG A 137 -4.07 -11.72 -9.46
C ARG A 137 -2.92 -11.67 -8.44
N CYS A 138 -3.21 -11.99 -7.17
CA CYS A 138 -2.19 -12.03 -6.13
C CYS A 138 -1.04 -13.00 -6.48
N PRO A 139 0.22 -12.64 -6.18
CA PRO A 139 1.33 -13.57 -6.18
C PRO A 139 1.12 -14.76 -5.24
N GLU A 140 1.83 -15.86 -5.48
CA GLU A 140 1.82 -17.06 -4.62
C GLU A 140 2.37 -16.80 -3.20
N THR A 141 3.13 -15.72 -3.01
CA THR A 141 3.61 -15.29 -1.69
C THR A 141 2.50 -14.75 -0.80
N CYS A 142 1.32 -14.45 -1.37
CA CYS A 142 0.15 -14.00 -0.63
C CYS A 142 -0.66 -15.20 -0.11
N ILE A 143 -1.16 -15.09 1.11
CA ILE A 143 -2.09 -16.05 1.69
C ILE A 143 -3.51 -15.56 1.39
N THR A 144 -4.26 -16.35 0.62
CA THR A 144 -5.67 -16.06 0.34
C THR A 144 -6.57 -17.11 0.99
N ALA A 145 -7.55 -16.66 1.77
CA ALA A 145 -8.61 -17.52 2.26
C ALA A 145 -9.83 -17.40 1.34
N LYS A 146 -10.30 -18.55 0.84
CA LYS A 146 -11.42 -18.66 -0.12
C LYS A 146 -11.22 -17.79 -1.38
N PRO A 147 -10.15 -18.01 -2.16
CA PRO A 147 -9.89 -17.24 -3.38
C PRO A 147 -10.92 -17.50 -4.48
N PRO A 148 -11.15 -16.53 -5.40
CA PRO A 148 -10.59 -15.17 -5.38
C PRO A 148 -11.20 -14.32 -4.26
N VAL A 149 -10.43 -13.38 -3.72
CA VAL A 149 -10.91 -12.48 -2.65
C VAL A 149 -11.60 -11.29 -3.30
N LEU A 150 -12.92 -11.38 -3.42
CA LEU A 150 -13.75 -10.37 -4.08
C LEU A 150 -14.35 -9.38 -3.06
N HIS A 151 -14.73 -8.21 -3.56
CA HIS A 151 -15.41 -7.14 -2.85
C HIS A 151 -14.70 -6.79 -1.55
N LEU A 152 -13.42 -6.42 -1.61
CA LEU A 152 -12.68 -6.00 -0.42
C LEU A 152 -13.45 -4.94 0.36
N LYS A 153 -13.32 -5.00 1.69
CA LYS A 153 -13.99 -4.07 2.59
C LYS A 153 -13.41 -2.67 2.42
N THR A 154 -14.19 -1.76 1.85
CA THR A 154 -13.83 -0.36 1.68
C THR A 154 -14.49 0.52 2.75
N LYS A 155 -13.85 1.65 3.08
CA LYS A 155 -14.46 2.72 3.86
C LYS A 155 -15.54 3.39 2.98
N PRO A 156 -16.79 3.55 3.45
CA PRO A 156 -17.82 4.25 2.69
C PRO A 156 -17.38 5.67 2.36
N LEU A 157 -17.63 6.13 1.14
CA LEU A 157 -17.57 7.56 0.82
C LEU A 157 -18.54 8.28 1.76
N LYS A 158 -18.07 9.32 2.46
CA LYS A 158 -18.97 10.18 3.24
C LYS A 158 -19.97 10.78 2.24
N SER A 159 -21.26 10.47 2.36
CA SER A 159 -22.30 11.11 1.56
C SER A 159 -22.26 12.62 1.85
N THR A 160 -21.81 13.41 0.88
CA THR A 160 -21.81 14.86 1.00
C THR A 160 -23.21 15.41 0.80
N VAL A 161 -23.98 15.53 1.88
CA VAL A 161 -24.79 16.73 2.02
C VAL A 161 -23.81 17.81 2.46
N ALA A 162 -23.31 18.59 1.51
CA ALA A 162 -22.34 19.65 1.78
C ALA A 162 -22.96 20.69 2.72
N ASP A 163 -22.47 20.79 3.96
CA ASP A 163 -22.65 22.00 4.77
C ASP A 163 -21.72 23.07 4.16
N PRO A 164 -22.24 24.21 3.67
CA PRO A 164 -21.42 25.26 3.08
C PRO A 164 -20.45 25.93 4.08
N ARG A 165 -20.55 25.62 5.38
CA ARG A 165 -19.80 26.30 6.45
C ARG A 165 -18.62 25.50 7.01
N THR A 166 -18.43 24.24 6.61
CA THR A 166 -17.23 23.52 7.00
C THR A 166 -16.08 23.89 6.07
N HIS A 167 -15.18 24.74 6.57
CA HIS A 167 -13.81 24.82 6.07
C HIS A 167 -13.13 23.47 6.32
N HIS A 168 -13.41 22.50 5.45
CA HIS A 168 -12.59 21.31 5.34
C HIS A 168 -11.24 21.76 4.81
N LYS A 169 -10.17 21.49 5.57
CA LYS A 169 -8.80 21.61 5.04
C LYS A 169 -8.79 20.88 3.70
N ASP A 170 -8.38 21.60 2.66
CA ASP A 170 -8.22 21.04 1.33
C ASP A 170 -7.42 19.75 1.44
N TYR A 171 -7.92 18.67 0.84
CA TYR A 171 -7.15 17.46 0.64
C TYR A 171 -6.01 17.81 -0.33
N GLN A 172 -4.93 18.36 0.22
CA GLN A 172 -3.65 18.46 -0.44
C GLN A 172 -3.14 17.02 -0.47
N GLY A 173 -3.34 16.34 -1.61
CA GLY A 173 -2.88 14.98 -1.77
C GLY A 173 -1.37 14.94 -1.56
N ASP A 174 -0.95 14.50 -0.38
CA ASP A 174 0.45 14.18 -0.05
C ASP A 174 0.81 12.88 -0.78
N VAL A 175 0.84 12.96 -2.11
CA VAL A 175 1.28 11.89 -2.97
C VAL A 175 2.81 11.88 -2.89
N VAL A 176 3.39 10.75 -2.52
CA VAL A 176 4.81 10.65 -2.18
C VAL A 176 5.61 10.04 -3.33
N LYS A 177 6.75 10.66 -3.67
CA LYS A 177 7.75 10.11 -4.60
C LYS A 177 9.09 9.89 -3.90
N PHE A 178 9.70 8.72 -4.11
CA PHE A 178 11.03 8.43 -3.59
C PHE A 178 12.09 9.04 -4.52
N LEU A 179 13.05 9.77 -3.95
CA LEU A 179 14.07 10.46 -4.75
C LEU A 179 15.33 9.62 -4.99
N SER A 180 15.53 8.57 -4.19
CA SER A 180 16.42 7.47 -4.51
C SER A 180 15.70 6.19 -4.16
N ASP A 181 15.51 5.34 -5.16
CA ASP A 181 14.60 4.21 -5.07
C ASP A 181 15.30 2.97 -4.45
N PRO A 182 15.00 2.59 -3.20
CA PRO A 182 15.50 1.33 -2.63
C PRO A 182 14.85 0.09 -3.29
N SER A 183 13.68 0.27 -3.90
CA SER A 183 12.90 -0.79 -4.54
C SER A 183 13.47 -1.20 -5.90
N THR A 184 14.17 -0.36 -6.67
CA THR A 184 14.71 -0.78 -7.98
C THR A 184 15.77 -1.87 -7.82
N GLU A 185 16.63 -1.78 -6.82
CA GLU A 185 17.63 -2.81 -6.56
C GLU A 185 16.99 -4.08 -5.96
N VAL A 186 15.99 -3.93 -5.08
CA VAL A 186 15.25 -5.07 -4.51
C VAL A 186 14.35 -5.75 -5.54
N ARG A 187 13.61 -5.02 -6.38
CA ARG A 187 12.79 -5.48 -7.51
C ARG A 187 13.64 -6.13 -8.59
N LYS A 188 14.78 -5.54 -8.98
CA LYS A 188 15.73 -6.18 -9.91
C LYS A 188 16.23 -7.49 -9.34
N LYS A 189 16.59 -7.54 -8.06
CA LYS A 189 17.09 -8.75 -7.40
C LYS A 189 15.99 -9.82 -7.25
N ARG A 190 14.77 -9.46 -6.83
CA ARG A 190 13.60 -10.36 -6.76
C ARG A 190 13.21 -10.89 -8.15
N ARG A 191 13.11 -10.03 -9.18
CA ARG A 191 12.84 -10.45 -10.57
C ARG A 191 13.97 -11.33 -11.13
N SER A 192 15.22 -11.05 -10.78
CA SER A 192 16.37 -11.89 -11.16
C SER A 192 16.26 -13.27 -10.52
N LEU A 193 16.05 -13.34 -9.20
CA LEU A 193 15.92 -14.61 -8.46
C LEU A 193 14.75 -15.45 -8.96
N LEU A 194 13.58 -14.85 -9.16
CA LEU A 194 12.40 -15.53 -9.71
C LEU A 194 12.65 -16.10 -11.12
N LYS A 195 13.40 -15.38 -11.97
CA LYS A 195 13.79 -15.88 -13.29
C LYS A 195 14.74 -17.07 -13.18
N THR A 196 15.76 -16.98 -12.31
CA THR A 196 16.73 -18.07 -12.10
C THR A 196 16.05 -19.34 -11.58
N THR A 197 15.18 -19.23 -10.58
CA THR A 197 14.43 -20.38 -10.05
C THR A 197 13.49 -21.00 -11.10
N THR A 198 12.88 -20.19 -11.96
CA THR A 198 12.01 -20.70 -13.04
C THR A 198 12.81 -21.43 -14.13
N GLU A 199 14.02 -20.96 -14.44
CA GLU A 199 14.94 -21.62 -15.39
C GLU A 199 15.51 -22.94 -14.84
N GLU A 200 15.87 -22.97 -13.54
CA GLU A 200 16.33 -24.18 -12.86
C GLU A 200 15.25 -25.28 -12.87
N ILE A 201 14.00 -24.94 -12.54
CA ILE A 201 12.87 -25.88 -12.57
C ILE A 201 12.60 -26.43 -13.99
N ARG A 202 12.74 -25.59 -15.03
CA ARG A 202 12.61 -26.03 -16.43
C ARG A 202 13.72 -27.00 -16.81
N SER A 203 14.96 -26.71 -16.43
CA SER A 203 16.12 -27.57 -16.73
C SER A 203 16.04 -28.96 -16.07
N GLN A 204 15.47 -29.05 -14.86
CA GLN A 204 15.26 -30.32 -14.16
C GLN A 204 14.12 -31.17 -14.73
N ASN A 205 13.09 -30.54 -15.30
CA ASN A 205 11.99 -31.26 -15.95
C ASN A 205 12.37 -31.78 -17.35
N ASP A 206 13.25 -31.09 -18.07
CA ASP A 206 13.77 -31.56 -19.36
C ASP A 206 14.79 -32.71 -19.19
N GLY A 207 15.50 -32.77 -18.06
CA GLY A 207 16.44 -33.85 -17.72
C GLY A 207 15.78 -35.17 -17.26
N ASN A 208 14.47 -35.18 -17.01
CA ASN A 208 13.73 -36.33 -16.50
C ASN A 208 12.81 -37.00 -17.56
N ARG A 209 12.96 -36.60 -18.82
CA ARG A 209 12.39 -37.28 -19.99
C ARG A 209 13.46 -38.14 -20.66
N ILE A 210 13.68 -39.35 -20.13
CA ILE A 210 14.29 -40.47 -20.85
C ILE A 210 13.43 -41.71 -20.60
#